data_AF-A0A9P8DXG8-F1
#
_entry.id   AF-A0A9P8DXG8-F1
#
_cell.length_a   1.000
_cell.length_b   1.000
_cell.length_c   1.000
_cell.angle_alpha   90.00
_cell.angle_beta   90.00
_cell.angle_gamma   90.00
#
_symmetry.space_group_name_H-M   'P 1'
#
loop_
_entity.id
_entity.type
_entity.pdbx_description
1 polymer ?
#
loop_
_entity_poly.entity_id
_entity_poly.type
_entity_poly.pdbx_seq_one_letter_code
_entity_poly.pdbx_strand_id
1 'polypeptide(L)' 'EAVKYNGTLDAARKIVAAEGVKSLFKGAGANILRGVAGAGVLSIYDQVQLILFGKKFKGGSG' A
#
# COMPACT_ATOMS: atom_id res chain seq x y z
N GLU A 1 3.15 -22.46 -22.58
CA GLU A 1 2.30 -21.47 -21.88
C GLU A 1 2.23 -21.88 -20.41
N ALA A 2 3.21 -21.45 -19.61
CA ALA A 2 3.45 -22.11 -18.33
C ALA A 2 2.63 -21.45 -17.22
N VAL A 3 1.56 -22.13 -16.80
CA VAL A 3 0.90 -21.91 -15.50
C VAL A 3 1.94 -22.18 -14.42
N LYS A 4 2.79 -21.19 -14.15
CA LYS A 4 4.02 -21.34 -13.35
C LYS A 4 3.71 -21.63 -11.87
N TYR A 5 2.46 -21.44 -11.46
CA TYR A 5 1.94 -21.65 -10.12
C TYR A 5 0.47 -22.10 -10.17
N ASN A 6 0.15 -23.21 -9.49
CA ASN A 6 -1.22 -23.70 -9.35
C ASN A 6 -1.94 -22.96 -8.21
N GLY A 7 -2.05 -21.64 -8.34
CA GLY A 7 -2.68 -20.75 -7.35
C GLY A 7 -1.70 -20.02 -6.42
N THR A 8 -2.22 -19.03 -5.69
CA THR A 8 -1.45 -18.14 -4.78
C THR A 8 -0.75 -18.90 -3.66
N LEU A 9 -1.33 -20.01 -3.19
CA LEU A 9 -0.74 -20.86 -2.15
C LEU A 9 0.50 -21.64 -2.65
N ASP A 10 0.48 -22.14 -3.89
CA ASP A 10 1.64 -22.81 -4.50
C ASP A 10 2.76 -21.80 -4.78
N ALA A 11 2.41 -20.60 -5.22
CA ALA A 11 3.35 -19.49 -5.38
C ALA A 11 4.01 -19.08 -4.07
N ALA A 12 3.22 -18.84 -3.02
CA ALA A 12 3.74 -18.47 -1.72
C ALA A 12 4.68 -19.55 -1.15
N ARG A 13 4.30 -20.83 -1.25
CA ARG A 13 5.14 -21.95 -0.79
C ARG A 13 6.48 -22.02 -1.54
N LYS A 14 6.46 -21.91 -2.87
CA LYS A 14 7.67 -21.94 -3.70
C LYS A 14 8.59 -20.75 -3.44
N ILE A 15 8.03 -19.54 -3.27
CA ILE A 15 8.81 -18.33 -2.94
C ILE A 15 9.44 -18.47 -1.55
N VAL A 16 8.68 -18.94 -0.55
CA VAL A 16 9.21 -19.17 0.81
C VAL A 16 10.27 -20.26 0.82
N ALA A 17 10.11 -21.34 0.04
CA ALA A 17 11.10 -22.41 -0.05
C ALA A 17 12.38 -21.96 -0.78
N ALA A 18 12.28 -21.09 -1.78
CA ALA A 18 13.42 -20.63 -2.58
C ALA A 18 14.18 -19.45 -1.94
N GLU A 19 13.46 -18.50 -1.34
CA GLU A 19 14.02 -17.21 -0.89
C GLU A 19 13.82 -16.95 0.61
N GLY A 20 13.08 -17.81 1.30
CA GLY A 20 12.75 -17.68 2.71
C GLY A 20 11.56 -16.76 2.99
N VAL A 21 11.00 -16.90 4.20
CA VAL A 21 9.81 -16.14 4.65
C VAL A 21 10.05 -14.62 4.63
N LYS A 22 11.30 -14.18 4.83
CA LYS A 22 11.68 -12.75 4.78
C LYS A 22 11.49 -12.14 3.39
N SER A 23 11.51 -12.92 2.32
CA SER A 23 11.31 -12.39 0.97
C SER A 23 9.90 -11.85 0.76
N LEU A 24 8.89 -12.44 1.43
CA LEU A 24 7.51 -11.95 1.39
C LEU A 24 7.35 -10.54 2.00
N PHE A 25 8.25 -10.15 2.90
CA PHE A 25 8.24 -8.84 3.54
C PHE A 25 9.20 -7.85 2.86
N LYS A 26 9.98 -8.28 1.86
CA LYS A 26 10.78 -7.35 1.04
C LYS A 26 9.81 -6.44 0.27
N GLY A 27 9.92 -5.13 0.50
CA GLY A 27 9.01 -4.13 -0.09
C GLY A 27 7.84 -3.71 0.81
N ALA A 28 7.62 -4.37 1.95
CA ALA A 28 6.62 -3.93 2.93
C ALA A 28 6.93 -2.52 3.44
N GLY A 29 8.21 -2.21 3.71
CA GLY A 29 8.64 -0.86 4.10
C GLY A 29 8.37 0.21 3.04
N ALA A 30 8.57 -0.11 1.75
CA ALA A 30 8.25 0.81 0.65
C ALA A 30 6.74 1.07 0.56
N ASN A 31 5.90 0.05 0.79
CA ASN A 31 4.45 0.21 0.85
C ASN A 31 4.00 1.03 2.07
N ILE A 32 4.63 0.85 3.22
CA ILE A 32 4.35 1.67 4.42
C ILE A 32 4.71 3.13 4.13
N LEU A 33 5.90 3.39 3.58
CA LEU A 33 6.34 4.75 3.23
C LEU A 33 5.37 5.41 2.24
N ARG A 34 4.92 4.66 1.22
CA ARG A 34 3.90 5.12 0.27
C ARG A 34 2.57 5.45 0.98
N GLY A 35 2.13 4.63 1.92
CA GLY A 35 0.92 4.87 2.70
C GLY A 35 1.00 6.13 3.56
N VAL A 36 2.13 6.31 4.27
CA VAL A 36 2.37 7.50 5.09
C VAL A 36 2.46 8.76 4.24
N ALA A 37 3.14 8.70 3.09
CA ALA A 37 3.21 9.83 2.16
C ALA A 37 1.82 10.22 1.63
N GLY A 38 0.99 9.25 1.23
CA GLY A 38 -0.37 9.51 0.78
C GLY A 38 -1.26 10.13 1.87
N ALA A 39 -1.19 9.58 3.09
CA ALA A 39 -1.91 10.13 4.24
C ALA A 39 -1.43 11.55 4.62
N GLY A 40 -0.13 11.81 4.51
CA GLY A 40 0.47 13.12 4.74
C GLY A 40 0.00 14.16 3.71
N VAL A 41 -0.02 13.81 2.42
CA VAL A 41 -0.55 14.70 1.38
C VAL A 41 -2.02 15.01 1.61
N LEU A 42 -2.81 13.99 1.96
CA LEU A 42 -4.24 14.16 2.25
C LEU A 42 -4.47 15.05 3.47
N SER A 43 -3.70 14.86 4.56
CA SER A 43 -3.85 15.66 5.76
C SER A 43 -3.41 17.11 5.54
N ILE A 44 -2.35 17.36 4.77
CA ILE A 44 -1.93 18.71 4.38
C ILE A 44 -3.03 19.37 3.54
N TYR A 45 -3.58 18.66 2.56
CA TYR A 45 -4.68 19.16 1.73
C TYR A 45 -5.90 19.53 2.58
N ASP A 46 -6.26 18.68 3.53
CA ASP A 46 -7.35 18.93 4.48
C ASP A 46 -7.11 20.20 5.32
N GLN A 47 -5.89 20.40 5.82
CA GLN A 47 -5.52 21.60 6.58
C GLN A 47 -5.60 22.86 5.71
N VAL A 48 -5.11 22.77 4.47
CA VAL A 48 -5.17 23.89 3.51
C VAL A 48 -6.62 24.25 3.17
N GLN A 49 -7.48 23.25 2.93
CA GLN A 49 -8.91 23.52 2.70
C GLN A 49 -9.60 24.16 3.90
N LEU A 50 -9.28 23.72 5.12
CA LEU A 50 -9.80 24.31 6.35
C LEU A 50 -9.39 25.79 6.49
N ILE A 51 -8.12 26.10 6.22
CA ILE A 51 -7.59 27.47 6.32
C ILE A 51 -8.19 28.37 5.23
N LEU A 52 -8.29 27.88 3.99
CA LEU A 52 -8.73 28.69 2.86
C LEU A 52 -10.25 28.82 2.75
N PHE A 53 -11.01 27.78 3.07
CA PHE A 53 -12.45 27.73 2.84
C PHE A 53 -13.29 27.63 4.11
N GLY A 54 -12.67 27.53 5.30
CA GLY A 54 -13.37 27.41 6.58
C GLY A 54 -14.20 26.13 6.73
N LYS A 55 -14.18 25.25 5.72
CA LYS A 55 -14.91 23.99 5.65
C LYS A 55 -14.04 22.94 4.97
N LYS A 56 -14.05 21.74 5.56
CA LYS A 56 -13.40 20.57 5.00
C LYS A 56 -14.33 19.94 3.97
N PHE A 57 -14.01 20.03 2.69
CA PHE A 57 -14.74 19.29 1.65
C PHE A 57 -14.20 17.87 1.63
N LYS A 58 -14.76 17.02 2.48
CA LYS A 58 -14.50 15.58 2.41
C LYS A 58 -15.15 15.05 1.13
N GLY A 59 -14.38 15.03 0.04
CA GLY A 59 -14.71 14.28 -1.15
C GLY A 59 -14.82 12.81 -0.75
N GLY A 60 -16.06 12.34 -0.61
CA GLY A 60 -16.33 10.95 -0.29
C GLY A 60 -15.77 10.04 -1.38
N SER A 61 -15.00 9.06 -0.96
CA SER A 61 -14.84 7.80 -1.67
C SER A 61 -14.57 6.74 -0.62
N GLY A 62 -15.54 5.82 -0.47
CA GLY A 62 -15.41 4.48 0.12
C GLY A 62 -14.50 4.30 1.31
#